data_AF-A0A377JQ48-F1
#
_entry.id   AF-A0A377JQ48-F1
#
_cell.length_a   1.000
_cell.length_b   1.000
_cell.length_c   1.000
_cell.angle_alpha   90.00
_cell.angle_beta   90.00
_cell.angle_gamma   90.00
#
_symmetry.space_group_name_H-M   'P 1'
#
loop_
_entity.id
_entity.type
_entity.pdbx_description
1 polymer ?
#
loop_
_entity_poly.entity_id
_entity_poly.type
_entity_poly.pdbx_seq_one_letter_code
_entity_poly.pdbx_strand_id
1 'polypeptide(L)'
;MEKITLEKSQESTEINRIVEVEKFSFESSQELSLRPSVWEEYVGQEKIKKNLKVFIEASKKRKECLDHILFFGPPGLGKTTLSHIIAYEMGCNIKVSAAPMIEKSGDLAAILTNLNEGDILFIDEIHRLSPAIEEILYPAMEDFRLDIIIGSGPAAQTLKIDLAPFTLIGATTRAGMLSNPLRDRFGMSFRLQFYEPKELALIVQTAAKKLSKSLSQEGANEIARRSRGTPRIALRLLRRVRDFADVRDFQSEIDVECVHYALNELGVNELGFDELDLRYLAILAESRGRAIGLNTIAAAMSEDEATIEDVIEPYLLANGYFERTAKGRIATPKTYELLKIPFIEQKGLF
;
A
#
# COMPACT_ATOMS: atom_id res chain seq x y z
N MET A 1 20.90 52.31 12.23
CA MET A 1 20.26 51.42 11.25
C MET A 1 20.93 50.06 11.39
N GLU A 2 20.41 49.20 12.24
CA GLU A 2 20.78 47.77 12.26
C GLU A 2 19.46 47.02 12.43
N LYS A 3 19.03 46.36 11.34
CA LYS A 3 17.85 45.50 11.32
C LYS A 3 18.28 44.15 11.88
N ILE A 4 17.72 43.80 13.03
CA ILE A 4 17.71 42.45 13.56
C ILE A 4 16.73 41.65 12.70
N THR A 5 17.25 40.78 11.85
CA THR A 5 16.45 39.80 11.10
C THR A 5 16.31 38.57 11.97
N LEU A 6 15.13 38.36 12.54
CA LEU A 6 14.73 37.12 13.20
C LEU A 6 14.53 36.04 12.12
N GLU A 7 15.48 35.14 11.99
CA GLU A 7 15.27 33.85 11.32
C GLU A 7 14.40 32.98 12.24
N LYS A 8 13.13 32.81 11.87
CA LYS A 8 12.29 31.74 12.41
C LYS A 8 12.69 30.45 11.71
N SER A 9 13.41 29.60 12.42
CA SER A 9 13.53 28.17 12.09
C SER A 9 12.14 27.52 12.22
N GLN A 10 11.45 27.34 11.09
CA GLN A 10 10.35 26.39 11.01
C GLN A 10 10.95 24.98 10.99
N GLU A 11 11.20 24.41 12.16
CA GLU A 11 11.26 22.96 12.29
C GLU A 11 9.82 22.45 12.21
N SER A 12 9.41 22.03 11.02
CA SER A 12 8.26 21.15 10.84
C SER A 12 8.63 19.80 11.45
N THR A 13 8.21 19.55 12.70
CA THR A 13 8.11 18.19 13.24
C THR A 13 7.12 17.40 12.40
N GLU A 14 7.60 16.74 11.35
CA GLU A 14 6.86 15.68 10.68
C GLU A 14 6.62 14.57 11.71
N ILE A 15 5.37 14.45 12.16
CA ILE A 15 4.93 13.37 13.04
C ILE A 15 4.95 12.10 12.18
N ASN A 16 6.01 11.29 12.31
CA ASN A 16 6.12 9.99 11.63
C ASN A 16 4.98 9.05 12.07
N ARG A 17 3.90 9.05 11.31
CA ARG A 17 2.63 8.38 11.63
C ARG A 17 2.78 6.86 11.65
N ILE A 18 2.69 6.22 12.81
CA ILE A 18 3.07 4.80 13.01
C ILE A 18 2.19 3.78 12.27
N VAL A 19 0.93 4.11 12.05
CA VAL A 19 -0.06 3.28 11.37
C VAL A 19 -0.29 3.71 9.93
N GLU A 20 0.61 4.56 9.42
CA GLU A 20 0.66 4.91 8.01
C GLU A 20 1.26 3.78 7.17
N VAL A 21 0.66 3.64 5.99
CA VAL A 21 1.15 2.80 4.92
C VAL A 21 1.83 3.71 3.90
N GLU A 22 3.14 3.93 4.05
CA GLU A 22 3.92 4.80 3.16
C GLU A 22 3.77 4.38 1.68
N LYS A 23 3.45 5.33 0.79
CA LYS A 23 3.06 5.00 -0.59
C LYS A 23 4.20 4.53 -1.47
N PHE A 24 5.43 4.98 -1.25
CA PHE A 24 6.64 4.42 -1.87
C PHE A 24 7.86 5.12 -1.23
N SER A 25 8.57 4.45 -0.34
CA SER A 25 9.89 4.86 0.14
C SER A 25 10.89 3.76 -0.19
N PHE A 26 12.17 4.09 -0.31
CA PHE A 26 13.21 3.05 -0.32
C PHE A 26 13.18 2.36 1.04
N GLU A 27 12.46 1.25 1.11
CA GLU A 27 12.28 0.49 2.33
C GLU A 27 13.64 0.06 2.88
N SER A 28 13.82 0.21 4.20
CA SER A 28 15.10 -0.18 4.82
C SER A 28 15.36 -1.67 4.61
N SER A 29 16.63 -2.08 4.54
CA SER A 29 17.02 -3.49 4.39
C SER A 29 16.38 -4.43 5.42
N GLN A 30 16.09 -3.91 6.61
CA GLN A 30 15.38 -4.64 7.66
C GLN A 30 13.91 -4.91 7.32
N GLU A 31 13.20 -3.98 6.65
CA GLU A 31 11.81 -4.21 6.24
C GLU A 31 11.69 -5.30 5.18
N LEU A 32 12.64 -5.33 4.25
CA LEU A 32 12.70 -6.36 3.21
C LEU A 32 12.94 -7.74 3.81
N SER A 33 13.77 -7.85 4.86
CA SER A 33 14.07 -9.14 5.52
C SER A 33 12.86 -9.79 6.21
N LEU A 34 11.87 -9.00 6.61
CA LEU A 34 10.67 -9.49 7.28
C LEU A 34 9.63 -10.07 6.31
N ARG A 35 9.74 -9.77 5.03
CA ARG A 35 8.79 -10.22 4.01
C ARG A 35 8.94 -11.73 3.78
N PRO A 36 7.84 -12.42 3.46
CA PRO A 36 7.92 -13.80 3.00
C PRO A 36 8.60 -13.85 1.63
N SER A 37 9.50 -14.82 1.46
CA SER A 37 10.20 -15.08 0.19
C SER A 37 9.60 -16.25 -0.61
N VAL A 38 8.80 -17.10 0.05
CA VAL A 38 8.21 -18.31 -0.53
C VAL A 38 6.74 -18.47 -0.14
N TRP A 39 6.01 -19.35 -0.83
CA TRP A 39 4.60 -19.59 -0.57
C TRP A 39 4.31 -20.06 0.85
N GLU A 40 5.21 -20.84 1.45
CA GLU A 40 5.04 -21.43 2.78
C GLU A 40 5.05 -20.34 3.87
N GLU A 41 5.76 -19.23 3.63
CA GLU A 41 5.80 -18.08 4.52
C GLU A 41 4.68 -17.07 4.21
N TYR A 42 4.09 -17.12 3.01
CA TYR A 42 3.00 -16.22 2.63
C TYR A 42 1.67 -16.70 3.21
N VAL A 43 1.31 -16.09 4.33
CA VAL A 43 0.05 -16.31 5.06
C VAL A 43 -1.10 -15.59 4.34
N GLY A 44 -2.28 -16.20 4.30
CA GLY A 44 -3.51 -15.57 3.82
C GLY A 44 -3.61 -15.46 2.29
N GLN A 45 -4.66 -14.78 1.83
CA GLN A 45 -4.98 -14.65 0.39
C GLN A 45 -5.12 -16.02 -0.32
N GLU A 46 -5.65 -17.03 0.37
CA GLU A 46 -5.61 -18.44 -0.07
C GLU A 46 -6.17 -18.68 -1.48
N LYS A 47 -7.23 -17.95 -1.85
CA LYS A 47 -7.81 -18.04 -3.21
C LYS A 47 -6.82 -17.54 -4.28
N ILE A 48 -6.13 -16.43 -4.02
CA ILE A 48 -5.13 -15.86 -4.95
C ILE A 48 -3.95 -16.82 -5.06
N LYS A 49 -3.43 -17.30 -3.92
CA LYS A 49 -2.34 -18.27 -3.83
C LYS A 49 -2.62 -19.54 -4.61
N LYS A 50 -3.81 -20.14 -4.43
CA LYS A 50 -4.24 -21.34 -5.16
C LYS A 50 -4.24 -21.13 -6.67
N ASN A 51 -4.81 -20.02 -7.13
CA ASN A 51 -4.88 -19.72 -8.57
C ASN A 51 -3.49 -19.46 -9.16
N LEU A 52 -2.66 -18.64 -8.50
CA LEU A 52 -1.30 -18.35 -8.94
C LEU A 52 -0.45 -19.62 -9.03
N LYS A 53 -0.54 -20.54 -8.07
CA LYS A 53 0.18 -21.82 -8.13
C LYS A 53 -0.18 -22.62 -9.39
N VAL A 54 -1.46 -22.69 -9.74
CA VAL A 54 -1.91 -23.38 -10.98
C VAL A 54 -1.34 -22.70 -12.23
N PHE A 55 -1.41 -21.37 -12.31
CA PHE A 55 -0.92 -20.63 -13.48
C PHE A 55 0.60 -20.73 -13.63
N ILE A 56 1.35 -20.62 -12.54
CA ILE A 56 2.80 -20.79 -12.50
C ILE A 56 3.18 -22.20 -12.97
N GLU A 57 2.56 -23.24 -12.42
CA GLU A 57 2.84 -24.62 -12.82
C GLU A 57 2.53 -24.86 -14.30
N ALA A 58 1.43 -24.29 -14.80
CA ALA A 58 1.01 -24.42 -16.19
C ALA A 58 2.01 -23.74 -17.15
N SER A 59 2.43 -22.50 -16.87
CA SER A 59 3.44 -21.78 -17.67
C SER A 59 4.79 -22.48 -17.64
N LYS A 60 5.25 -22.95 -16.47
CA LYS A 60 6.48 -23.76 -16.35
C LYS A 60 6.45 -25.02 -17.21
N LYS A 61 5.33 -25.75 -17.22
CA LYS A 61 5.17 -26.95 -18.05
C LYS A 61 5.26 -26.65 -19.56
N ARG A 62 4.77 -25.48 -19.98
CA ARG A 62 4.84 -25.03 -21.38
C ARG A 62 6.18 -24.37 -21.74
N LYS A 63 7.02 -24.04 -20.74
CA LYS A 63 8.24 -23.24 -20.90
C LYS A 63 7.93 -21.85 -21.49
N GLU A 64 6.85 -21.25 -21.02
CA GLU A 64 6.39 -19.92 -21.42
C GLU A 64 6.45 -18.96 -20.23
N CYS A 65 6.45 -17.66 -20.53
CA CYS A 65 6.25 -16.62 -19.54
C CYS A 65 4.85 -16.75 -18.89
N LEU A 66 4.65 -16.09 -17.73
CA LEU A 66 3.29 -15.88 -17.25
C LEU A 66 2.62 -14.79 -18.07
N ASP A 67 1.31 -14.93 -18.27
CA ASP A 67 0.51 -13.79 -18.73
C ASP A 67 0.66 -12.62 -17.76
N HIS A 68 0.43 -11.41 -18.26
CA HIS A 68 0.52 -10.21 -17.44
C HIS A 68 -0.49 -10.24 -16.29
N ILE A 69 -0.04 -9.78 -15.11
CA ILE A 69 -0.80 -9.85 -13.86
C ILE A 69 -1.12 -8.45 -13.34
N LEU A 70 -2.38 -8.20 -13.03
CA LEU A 70 -2.82 -7.01 -12.32
C LEU A 70 -3.17 -7.34 -10.87
N PHE A 71 -2.42 -6.77 -9.92
CA PHE A 71 -2.77 -6.74 -8.51
C PHE A 71 -3.44 -5.44 -8.15
N PHE A 72 -4.58 -5.52 -7.47
CA PHE A 72 -5.23 -4.33 -6.94
C PHE A 72 -5.80 -4.53 -5.56
N GLY A 73 -5.87 -3.43 -4.81
CA GLY A 73 -6.38 -3.42 -3.45
C GLY A 73 -5.64 -2.41 -2.58
N PRO A 74 -6.08 -2.21 -1.33
CA PRO A 74 -5.49 -1.29 -0.39
C PRO A 74 -3.95 -1.40 -0.30
N PRO A 75 -3.27 -0.29 0.03
CA PRO A 75 -1.82 -0.31 0.17
C PRO A 75 -1.42 -1.20 1.37
N GLY A 76 -0.19 -1.73 1.36
CA GLY A 76 0.33 -2.51 2.49
C GLY A 76 -0.17 -3.96 2.61
N LEU A 77 -0.99 -4.45 1.67
CA LEU A 77 -1.52 -5.83 1.66
C LEU A 77 -0.57 -6.90 1.08
N GLY A 78 0.60 -6.51 0.58
CA GLY A 78 1.61 -7.45 0.06
C GLY A 78 1.64 -7.63 -1.47
N LYS A 79 1.16 -6.65 -2.25
CA LYS A 79 1.24 -6.69 -3.73
C LYS A 79 2.68 -6.89 -4.23
N THR A 80 3.61 -6.05 -3.79
CA THR A 80 5.05 -6.16 -4.12
C THR A 80 5.64 -7.49 -3.65
N THR A 81 5.27 -7.94 -2.45
CA THR A 81 5.71 -9.22 -1.89
C THR A 81 5.27 -10.40 -2.75
N LEU A 82 4.01 -10.43 -3.21
CA LEU A 82 3.52 -11.45 -4.13
C LEU A 82 4.30 -11.47 -5.44
N SER A 83 4.63 -10.30 -6.00
CA SER A 83 5.44 -10.21 -7.22
C SER A 83 6.82 -10.85 -7.04
N HIS A 84 7.48 -10.63 -5.90
CA HIS A 84 8.77 -11.27 -5.59
C HIS A 84 8.64 -12.79 -5.43
N ILE A 85 7.56 -13.28 -4.80
CA ILE A 85 7.30 -14.72 -4.69
C ILE A 85 7.05 -15.33 -6.08
N ILE A 86 6.30 -14.66 -6.95
CA ILE A 86 6.09 -15.13 -8.32
C ILE A 86 7.41 -15.21 -9.09
N ALA A 87 8.28 -14.22 -8.95
CA ALA A 87 9.62 -14.24 -9.56
C ALA A 87 10.47 -15.40 -9.04
N TYR A 88 10.50 -15.59 -7.72
CA TYR A 88 11.21 -16.69 -7.07
C TYR A 88 10.72 -18.05 -7.59
N GLU A 89 9.40 -18.21 -7.66
CA GLU A 89 8.78 -19.43 -8.16
C GLU A 89 9.12 -19.64 -9.63
N MET A 90 9.00 -18.62 -10.47
CA MET A 90 9.34 -18.72 -11.90
C MET A 90 10.83 -18.89 -12.17
N GLY A 91 11.69 -18.67 -11.17
CA GLY A 91 13.13 -18.75 -11.34
C GLY A 91 13.68 -17.66 -12.25
N CYS A 92 13.05 -16.48 -12.28
CA CYS A 92 13.43 -15.35 -13.12
C CYS A 92 13.73 -14.10 -12.30
N ASN A 93 14.35 -13.09 -12.93
CA ASN A 93 14.60 -11.83 -12.25
C ASN A 93 13.34 -10.97 -12.22
N ILE A 94 13.28 -10.06 -11.25
CA ILE A 94 12.24 -9.05 -11.15
C ILE A 94 12.87 -7.66 -11.14
N LYS A 95 12.44 -6.82 -12.09
CA LYS A 95 12.78 -5.40 -12.16
C LYS A 95 11.61 -4.59 -11.60
N VAL A 96 11.86 -3.89 -10.49
CA VAL A 96 10.85 -3.10 -9.77
C VAL A 96 10.95 -1.64 -10.21
N SER A 97 9.82 -1.06 -10.60
CA SER A 97 9.65 0.37 -10.87
C SER A 97 8.30 0.85 -10.31
N ALA A 98 8.09 2.16 -10.31
CA ALA A 98 6.81 2.77 -9.98
C ALA A 98 6.43 3.73 -11.12
N ALA A 99 5.14 3.81 -11.43
CA ALA A 99 4.67 4.67 -12.52
C ALA A 99 5.13 6.14 -12.41
N PRO A 100 5.17 6.77 -11.22
CA PRO A 100 5.70 8.13 -11.08
C PRO A 100 7.19 8.29 -11.45
N MET A 101 7.97 7.20 -11.45
CA MET A 101 9.37 7.21 -11.85
C MET A 101 9.57 7.07 -13.38
N ILE A 102 8.48 6.83 -14.11
CA ILE A 102 8.49 6.66 -15.58
C ILE A 102 7.85 7.92 -16.18
N GLU A 103 8.66 8.97 -16.30
CA GLU A 103 8.18 10.29 -16.74
C GLU A 103 8.14 10.40 -18.26
N LYS A 104 9.10 9.77 -18.95
CA LYS A 104 9.30 9.89 -20.39
C LYS A 104 9.32 8.54 -21.07
N SER A 105 8.97 8.53 -22.35
CA SER A 105 8.97 7.34 -23.21
C SER A 105 10.32 6.61 -23.20
N GLY A 106 11.41 7.37 -23.11
CA GLY A 106 12.77 6.84 -23.00
C GLY A 106 13.03 6.04 -21.72
N ASP A 107 12.38 6.39 -20.60
CA ASP A 107 12.57 5.69 -19.33
C ASP A 107 11.94 4.29 -19.41
N LEU A 108 10.71 4.20 -19.92
CA LEU A 108 10.04 2.92 -20.16
C LEU A 108 10.81 2.08 -21.18
N ALA A 109 11.25 2.71 -22.28
CA ALA A 109 12.04 2.05 -23.31
C ALA A 109 13.31 1.43 -22.74
N ALA A 110 14.08 2.19 -21.94
CA ALA A 110 15.30 1.72 -21.30
C ALA A 110 15.03 0.60 -20.28
N ILE A 111 13.88 0.60 -19.63
CA ILE A 111 13.49 -0.47 -18.72
C ILE A 111 13.24 -1.76 -19.51
N LEU A 112 12.41 -1.69 -20.54
CA LEU A 112 11.94 -2.83 -21.35
C LEU A 112 13.07 -3.47 -22.17
N THR A 113 13.93 -2.69 -22.81
CA THR A 113 15.03 -3.21 -23.64
C THR A 113 16.13 -3.91 -22.83
N ASN A 114 16.17 -3.71 -21.52
CA ASN A 114 17.10 -4.36 -20.60
C ASN A 114 16.52 -5.61 -19.92
N LEU A 115 15.30 -6.02 -20.26
CA LEU A 115 14.72 -7.26 -19.74
C LEU A 115 15.23 -8.46 -20.53
N ASN A 116 15.52 -9.56 -19.84
CA ASN A 116 15.79 -10.85 -20.47
C ASN A 116 14.49 -11.63 -20.65
N GLU A 117 14.55 -12.67 -21.48
CA GLU A 117 13.42 -13.57 -21.69
C GLU A 117 12.98 -14.21 -20.36
N GLY A 118 11.69 -14.10 -20.04
CA GLY A 118 11.10 -14.63 -18.81
C GLY A 118 11.20 -13.69 -17.59
N ASP A 119 11.92 -12.57 -17.69
CA ASP A 119 12.00 -11.60 -16.59
C ASP A 119 10.62 -10.98 -16.27
N ILE A 120 10.46 -10.56 -15.03
CA ILE A 120 9.28 -9.85 -14.55
C ILE A 120 9.57 -8.36 -14.47
N LEU A 121 8.70 -7.55 -15.09
CA LEU A 121 8.65 -6.11 -14.84
C LEU A 121 7.51 -5.81 -13.88
N PHE A 122 7.83 -5.30 -12.69
CA PHE A 122 6.82 -4.85 -11.73
C PHE A 122 6.70 -3.32 -11.78
N ILE A 123 5.48 -2.82 -11.99
CA ILE A 123 5.16 -1.38 -11.95
C ILE A 123 4.14 -1.13 -10.83
N ASP A 124 4.59 -0.48 -9.76
CA ASP A 124 3.70 -0.01 -8.69
C ASP A 124 2.97 1.26 -9.09
N GLU A 125 1.79 1.45 -8.50
CA GLU A 125 0.88 2.56 -8.79
C GLU A 125 0.65 2.75 -10.30
N ILE A 126 0.51 1.66 -11.06
CA ILE A 126 0.47 1.65 -12.54
C ILE A 126 -0.63 2.57 -13.13
N HIS A 127 -1.68 2.86 -12.37
CA HIS A 127 -2.72 3.82 -12.73
C HIS A 127 -2.25 5.28 -12.84
N ARG A 128 -1.02 5.57 -12.42
CA ARG A 128 -0.40 6.91 -12.50
C ARG A 128 0.48 7.08 -13.74
N LEU A 129 0.57 6.08 -14.62
CA LEU A 129 1.24 6.26 -15.91
C LEU A 129 0.54 7.36 -16.71
N SER A 130 1.32 8.19 -17.39
CA SER A 130 0.72 9.16 -18.31
C SER A 130 0.14 8.43 -19.53
N PRO A 131 -0.92 8.96 -20.17
CA PRO A 131 -1.52 8.32 -21.33
C PRO A 131 -0.52 8.01 -22.46
N ALA A 132 0.47 8.89 -22.66
CA ALA A 132 1.52 8.69 -23.66
C ALA A 132 2.43 7.49 -23.34
N ILE A 133 2.71 7.23 -22.06
CA ILE A 133 3.50 6.07 -21.64
C ILE A 133 2.66 4.79 -21.72
N GLU A 134 1.38 4.89 -21.38
CA GLU A 134 0.41 3.80 -21.47
C GLU A 134 0.27 3.30 -22.91
N GLU A 135 0.16 4.21 -23.89
CA GLU A 135 0.11 3.87 -25.32
C GLU A 135 1.35 3.13 -25.81
N ILE A 136 2.53 3.46 -25.28
CA ILE A 136 3.78 2.78 -25.61
C ILE A 136 3.84 1.39 -24.97
N LEU A 137 3.17 1.19 -23.83
CA LEU A 137 3.15 -0.09 -23.13
C LEU A 137 2.25 -1.12 -23.85
N TYR A 138 1.24 -0.70 -24.62
CA TYR A 138 0.31 -1.63 -25.27
C TYR A 138 1.00 -2.61 -26.23
N PRO A 139 1.81 -2.18 -27.22
CA PRO A 139 2.48 -3.12 -28.12
C PRO A 139 3.52 -3.97 -27.40
N ALA A 140 4.11 -3.45 -26.31
CA ALA A 140 5.06 -4.19 -25.50
C ALA A 140 4.40 -5.37 -24.76
N MET A 141 3.15 -5.19 -24.34
CA MET A 141 2.36 -6.25 -23.70
C MET A 141 1.75 -7.25 -24.70
N GLU A 142 1.29 -6.78 -25.85
CA GLU A 142 0.57 -7.64 -26.81
C GLU A 142 1.51 -8.41 -27.73
N ASP A 143 2.51 -7.73 -28.28
CA ASP A 143 3.34 -8.24 -29.37
C ASP A 143 4.83 -8.31 -29.01
N PHE A 144 5.19 -7.99 -27.76
CA PHE A 144 6.58 -7.84 -27.30
C PHE A 144 7.39 -6.91 -28.22
N ARG A 145 6.82 -5.76 -28.57
CA ARG A 145 7.46 -4.77 -29.44
C ARG A 145 7.38 -3.38 -28.87
N LEU A 146 8.35 -2.57 -29.22
CA LEU A 146 8.42 -1.16 -28.84
C LEU A 146 8.59 -0.30 -30.09
N ASP A 147 7.65 0.62 -30.28
CA ASP A 147 7.69 1.60 -31.36
C ASP A 147 8.23 2.93 -30.82
N ILE A 148 9.46 3.30 -31.21
CA ILE A 148 10.10 4.55 -30.80
C ILE A 148 10.13 5.52 -31.98
N ILE A 149 9.58 6.72 -31.80
CA ILE A 149 9.68 7.80 -32.78
C ILE A 149 11.01 8.55 -32.56
N ILE A 150 11.86 8.55 -33.57
CA ILE A 150 13.14 9.27 -33.57
C ILE A 150 13.04 10.45 -34.53
N GLY A 151 13.43 11.63 -34.04
CA GLY A 151 13.35 12.90 -34.78
C GLY A 151 12.07 13.68 -34.51
N SER A 152 11.93 14.84 -35.16
CA SER A 152 10.80 15.76 -34.97
C SER A 152 10.21 16.25 -36.29
N GLY A 153 8.90 16.45 -36.33
CA GLY A 153 8.20 16.97 -37.50
C GLY A 153 8.02 15.94 -38.63
N PRO A 154 7.86 16.38 -39.89
CA PRO A 154 7.58 15.50 -41.03
C PRO A 154 8.67 14.47 -41.35
N ALA A 155 9.87 14.65 -40.79
CA ALA A 155 11.02 13.77 -40.99
C ALA A 155 11.18 12.73 -39.86
N ALA A 156 10.28 12.70 -38.88
CA ALA A 156 10.32 11.72 -37.80
C ALA A 156 10.15 10.30 -38.36
N GLN A 157 10.99 9.37 -37.91
CA GLN A 157 10.94 7.96 -38.29
C GLN A 157 10.58 7.11 -37.09
N THR A 158 9.71 6.11 -37.31
CA THR A 158 9.37 5.13 -36.28
C THR A 158 10.32 3.94 -36.39
N LEU A 159 11.15 3.74 -35.37
CA LEU A 159 11.98 2.56 -35.20
C LEU A 159 11.19 1.52 -34.41
N LYS A 160 11.15 0.29 -34.92
CA LYS A 160 10.57 -0.86 -34.22
C LYS A 160 11.68 -1.67 -33.57
N ILE A 161 11.53 -1.95 -32.28
CA ILE A 161 12.46 -2.75 -31.49
C ILE A 161 11.69 -3.97 -30.98
N ASP A 162 12.17 -5.18 -31.30
CA ASP A 162 11.65 -6.41 -30.71
C ASP A 162 12.16 -6.53 -29.27
N LEU A 163 11.27 -6.88 -28.35
CA LEU A 163 11.56 -7.09 -26.93
C LEU A 163 11.64 -8.58 -26.63
N ALA A 164 12.40 -8.93 -25.59
CA ALA A 164 12.34 -10.28 -25.04
C ALA A 164 10.95 -10.52 -24.42
N PRO A 165 10.34 -11.72 -24.58
CA PRO A 165 9.11 -12.07 -23.88
C PRO A 165 9.28 -11.89 -22.36
N PHE A 166 8.36 -11.18 -21.73
CA PHE A 166 8.43 -10.85 -20.30
C PHE A 166 7.04 -10.89 -19.66
N THR A 167 6.99 -10.92 -18.34
CA THR A 167 5.72 -10.78 -17.60
C THR A 167 5.65 -9.40 -16.93
N LEU A 168 4.71 -8.56 -17.38
CA LEU A 168 4.34 -7.35 -16.64
C LEU A 168 3.46 -7.70 -15.43
N ILE A 169 3.84 -7.21 -14.25
CA ILE A 169 2.99 -7.18 -13.07
C ILE A 169 2.68 -5.73 -12.71
N GLY A 170 1.42 -5.31 -12.89
CA GLY A 170 0.93 -4.00 -12.47
C GLY A 170 0.33 -4.06 -11.06
N ALA A 171 0.64 -3.08 -10.21
CA ALA A 171 0.00 -2.93 -8.90
C ALA A 171 -0.72 -1.58 -8.79
N THR A 172 -1.93 -1.58 -8.23
CA THR A 172 -2.70 -0.33 -8.04
C THR A 172 -3.57 -0.36 -6.78
N THR A 173 -3.68 0.77 -6.12
CA THR A 173 -4.70 1.01 -5.07
C THR A 173 -6.05 1.44 -5.65
N ARG A 174 -6.08 1.91 -6.91
CA ARG A 174 -7.24 2.53 -7.57
C ARG A 174 -7.56 1.83 -8.89
N ALA A 175 -8.09 0.61 -8.83
CA ALA A 175 -8.43 -0.17 -10.02
C ALA A 175 -9.40 0.55 -10.98
N GLY A 176 -10.29 1.40 -10.46
CA GLY A 176 -11.23 2.18 -11.27
C GLY A 176 -10.61 3.35 -12.05
N MET A 177 -9.34 3.68 -11.81
CA MET A 177 -8.60 4.70 -12.56
C MET A 177 -7.82 4.13 -13.75
N LEU A 178 -7.73 2.81 -13.87
CA LEU A 178 -7.08 2.20 -15.02
C LEU A 178 -7.97 2.36 -16.26
N SER A 179 -7.34 2.68 -17.40
CA SER A 179 -8.03 2.64 -18.67
C SER A 179 -8.48 1.22 -18.99
N ASN A 180 -9.62 1.07 -19.67
CA ASN A 180 -10.05 -0.24 -20.15
C ASN A 180 -9.00 -0.88 -21.08
N PRO A 181 -8.38 -0.15 -22.05
CA PRO A 181 -7.33 -0.72 -22.89
C PRO A 181 -6.17 -1.35 -22.11
N LEU A 182 -5.64 -0.69 -21.07
CA LEU A 182 -4.57 -1.27 -20.26
C LEU A 182 -5.07 -2.46 -19.43
N ARG A 183 -6.26 -2.34 -18.84
CA ARG A 183 -6.83 -3.39 -18.00
C ARG A 183 -7.08 -4.69 -18.77
N ASP A 184 -7.59 -4.60 -19.99
CA ASP A 184 -7.96 -5.77 -20.80
C ASP A 184 -6.73 -6.56 -21.29
N ARG A 185 -5.54 -5.96 -21.27
CA ARG A 185 -4.27 -6.61 -21.62
C ARG A 185 -3.66 -7.42 -20.47
N PHE A 186 -4.23 -7.33 -19.26
CA PHE A 186 -3.85 -8.20 -18.16
C PHE A 186 -4.62 -9.52 -18.24
N GLY A 187 -3.93 -10.60 -18.63
CA GLY A 187 -4.51 -11.95 -18.67
C GLY A 187 -4.98 -12.46 -17.30
N MET A 188 -4.42 -11.90 -16.21
CA MET A 188 -4.82 -12.23 -14.84
C MET A 188 -5.05 -10.98 -14.01
N SER A 189 -6.12 -10.97 -13.22
CA SER A 189 -6.47 -9.85 -12.32
C SER A 189 -6.85 -10.37 -10.93
N PHE A 190 -6.19 -9.86 -9.89
CA PHE A 190 -6.39 -10.30 -8.51
C PHE A 190 -6.64 -9.11 -7.57
N ARG A 191 -7.75 -9.18 -6.82
CA ARG A 191 -8.08 -8.24 -5.75
C ARG A 191 -7.58 -8.76 -4.41
N LEU A 192 -6.59 -8.10 -3.82
CA LEU A 192 -6.17 -8.38 -2.45
C LEU A 192 -7.22 -7.87 -1.47
N GLN A 193 -7.47 -8.67 -0.43
CA GLN A 193 -8.40 -8.34 0.64
C GLN A 193 -7.64 -8.03 1.94
N PHE A 194 -8.30 -7.35 2.88
CA PHE A 194 -7.76 -7.22 4.23
C PHE A 194 -7.60 -8.60 4.87
N TYR A 195 -6.61 -8.71 5.74
CA TYR A 195 -6.27 -9.94 6.44
C TYR A 195 -7.10 -10.09 7.70
N GLU A 196 -7.46 -11.31 8.03
CA GLU A 196 -8.10 -11.65 9.28
C GLU A 196 -7.12 -11.46 10.46
N PRO A 197 -7.58 -11.11 11.67
CA PRO A 197 -6.71 -10.95 12.83
C PRO A 197 -5.84 -12.19 13.12
N LYS A 198 -6.36 -13.39 12.88
CA LYS A 198 -5.62 -14.64 13.05
C LYS A 198 -4.47 -14.79 12.04
N GLU A 199 -4.68 -14.34 10.80
CA GLU A 199 -3.65 -14.34 9.76
C GLU A 199 -2.54 -13.34 10.11
N LEU A 200 -2.92 -12.14 10.54
CA LEU A 200 -1.97 -11.12 10.98
C LEU A 200 -1.16 -11.56 12.20
N ALA A 201 -1.77 -12.22 13.18
CA ALA A 201 -1.06 -12.74 14.34
C ALA A 201 0.04 -13.73 13.93
N LEU A 202 -0.24 -14.61 12.96
CA LEU A 202 0.74 -15.55 12.42
C LEU A 202 1.87 -14.83 11.66
N ILE A 203 1.55 -13.80 10.87
CA ILE A 203 2.54 -12.96 10.18
C ILE A 203 3.48 -12.31 11.18
N VAL A 204 2.92 -11.70 12.23
CA VAL A 204 3.68 -10.98 13.27
C VAL A 204 4.56 -11.94 14.07
N GLN A 205 4.07 -13.12 14.46
CA GLN A 205 4.89 -14.12 15.15
C GLN A 205 6.05 -14.62 14.29
N THR A 206 5.79 -14.89 13.00
CA THR A 206 6.82 -15.34 12.07
C THR A 206 7.89 -14.26 11.90
N ALA A 207 7.48 -13.00 11.77
CA ALA A 207 8.39 -11.87 11.71
C ALA A 207 9.18 -11.66 13.02
N ALA A 208 8.57 -11.87 14.19
CA ALA A 208 9.25 -11.76 15.48
C ALA A 208 10.42 -12.74 15.58
N LYS A 209 10.24 -13.98 15.10
CA LYS A 209 11.32 -14.98 15.00
C LYS A 209 12.46 -14.51 14.10
N LYS A 210 12.15 -13.90 12.94
CA LYS A 210 13.17 -13.30 12.05
C LYS A 210 13.95 -12.15 12.73
N LEU A 211 13.35 -11.48 13.71
CA LEU A 211 13.99 -10.45 14.54
C LEU A 211 14.69 -11.01 15.78
N SER A 212 14.85 -12.34 15.89
CA SER A 212 15.44 -13.00 17.06
C SER A 212 14.72 -12.68 18.38
N LYS A 213 13.39 -12.53 18.32
CA LYS A 213 12.52 -12.33 19.50
C LYS A 213 11.45 -13.41 19.59
N SER A 214 11.12 -13.81 20.82
CA SER A 214 9.89 -14.57 21.10
C SER A 214 8.76 -13.57 21.35
N LEU A 215 7.59 -13.82 20.77
CA LEU A 215 6.37 -13.04 20.95
C LEU A 215 5.25 -13.99 21.36
N SER A 216 4.60 -13.70 22.48
CA SER A 216 3.50 -14.53 22.98
C SER A 216 2.31 -14.51 22.02
N GLN A 217 1.48 -15.56 22.06
CA GLN A 217 0.29 -15.64 21.21
C GLN A 217 -0.68 -14.47 21.48
N GLU A 218 -0.84 -14.10 22.75
CA GLU A 218 -1.66 -12.98 23.20
C GLU A 218 -1.10 -11.65 22.68
N GLY A 219 0.22 -11.44 22.77
CA GLY A 219 0.88 -10.24 22.24
C GLY A 219 0.72 -10.11 20.72
N ALA A 220 0.86 -11.22 19.98
CA ALA A 220 0.63 -11.25 18.55
C ALA A 220 -0.82 -10.92 18.16
N ASN A 221 -1.79 -11.46 18.91
CA ASN A 221 -3.20 -11.17 18.70
C ASN A 221 -3.50 -9.68 18.96
N GLU A 222 -2.87 -9.08 19.96
CA GLU A 222 -3.06 -7.67 20.29
C GLU A 222 -2.49 -6.75 19.20
N ILE A 223 -1.28 -7.02 18.70
CA ILE A 223 -0.74 -6.32 17.53
C ILE A 223 -1.68 -6.47 16.34
N ALA A 224 -2.10 -7.70 16.02
CA ALA A 224 -2.98 -7.98 14.90
C ALA A 224 -4.30 -7.20 14.97
N ARG A 225 -4.92 -7.13 16.15
CA ARG A 225 -6.17 -6.40 16.38
C ARG A 225 -6.03 -4.91 16.08
N ARG A 226 -4.88 -4.32 16.39
CA ARG A 226 -4.57 -2.89 16.15
C ARG A 226 -3.97 -2.62 14.77
N SER A 227 -3.83 -3.63 13.92
CA SER A 227 -3.13 -3.54 12.62
C SER A 227 -4.04 -3.31 11.42
N ARG A 228 -5.34 -3.04 11.62
CA ARG A 228 -6.26 -2.60 10.55
C ARG A 228 -6.33 -3.56 9.35
N GLY A 229 -6.25 -4.86 9.59
CA GLY A 229 -6.25 -5.86 8.51
C GLY A 229 -5.03 -5.79 7.57
N THR A 230 -3.96 -5.06 7.95
CA THR A 230 -2.87 -4.69 7.04
C THR A 230 -1.51 -5.21 7.54
N PRO A 231 -0.86 -6.14 6.82
CA PRO A 231 0.46 -6.68 7.19
C PRO A 231 1.54 -5.62 7.38
N ARG A 232 1.59 -4.59 6.52
CA ARG A 232 2.58 -3.51 6.67
C ARG A 232 2.47 -2.80 8.02
N ILE A 233 1.25 -2.50 8.47
CA ILE A 233 1.00 -1.88 9.78
C ILE A 233 1.41 -2.84 10.89
N ALA A 234 0.98 -4.11 10.81
CA ALA A 234 1.36 -5.16 11.77
C ALA A 234 2.88 -5.29 11.97
N LEU A 235 3.63 -5.36 10.88
CA LEU A 235 5.09 -5.47 10.94
C LEU A 235 5.74 -4.19 11.47
N ARG A 236 5.18 -3.02 11.16
CA ARG A 236 5.65 -1.74 11.69
C ARG A 236 5.42 -1.62 13.20
N LEU A 237 4.24 -2.00 13.68
CA LEU A 237 3.91 -2.06 15.09
C LEU A 237 4.83 -3.04 15.83
N LEU A 238 5.05 -4.24 15.29
CA LEU A 238 5.97 -5.23 15.85
C LEU A 238 7.37 -4.65 16.07
N ARG A 239 7.92 -3.93 15.08
CA ARG A 239 9.25 -3.31 15.22
C ARG A 239 9.28 -2.30 16.36
N ARG A 240 8.24 -1.47 16.50
CA ARG A 240 8.18 -0.51 17.60
C ARG A 240 8.05 -1.22 18.94
N VAL A 241 7.17 -2.22 19.04
CA VAL A 241 7.03 -3.05 20.25
C VAL A 241 8.37 -3.69 20.63
N ARG A 242 9.14 -4.20 19.64
CA ARG A 242 10.49 -4.72 19.88
C ARG A 242 11.41 -3.63 20.45
N ASP A 243 11.41 -2.43 19.88
CA ASP A 243 12.27 -1.35 20.37
C ASP A 243 11.98 -1.02 21.85
N PHE A 244 10.71 -1.03 22.27
CA PHE A 244 10.33 -0.90 23.68
C PHE A 244 10.77 -2.09 24.53
N ALA A 245 10.66 -3.30 24.00
CA ALA A 245 11.08 -4.52 24.69
C ALA A 245 12.60 -4.54 24.94
N ASP A 246 13.39 -4.07 23.97
CA ASP A 246 14.84 -3.99 24.04
C ASP A 246 15.31 -2.98 25.10
N VAL A 247 14.66 -1.82 25.21
CA VAL A 247 15.03 -0.78 26.19
C VAL A 247 14.71 -1.19 27.62
N ARG A 248 13.68 -2.02 27.83
CA ARG A 248 13.23 -2.44 29.16
C ARG A 248 13.81 -3.78 29.63
N ASP A 249 14.79 -4.33 28.92
CA ASP A 249 15.44 -5.62 29.22
C ASP A 249 14.43 -6.80 29.35
N PHE A 250 13.39 -6.83 28.53
CA PHE A 250 12.54 -8.03 28.42
C PHE A 250 13.32 -9.13 27.67
N GLN A 251 14.08 -9.93 28.42
CA GLN A 251 15.10 -10.82 27.84
C GLN A 251 14.58 -12.15 27.28
N SER A 252 13.39 -12.64 27.65
CA SER A 252 12.95 -13.98 27.23
C SER A 252 11.75 -14.01 26.29
N GLU A 253 10.80 -13.08 26.42
CA GLU A 253 9.58 -13.05 25.59
C GLU A 253 8.91 -11.67 25.62
N ILE A 254 8.41 -11.21 24.47
CA ILE A 254 7.52 -10.06 24.39
C ILE A 254 6.11 -10.56 24.71
N ASP A 255 5.63 -10.26 25.92
CA ASP A 255 4.30 -10.62 26.37
C ASP A 255 3.24 -9.56 25.99
N VAL A 256 1.98 -9.83 26.35
CA VAL A 256 0.86 -8.94 26.06
C VAL A 256 0.94 -7.62 26.84
N GLU A 257 1.53 -7.61 28.03
CA GLU A 257 1.68 -6.39 28.84
C GLU A 257 2.68 -5.43 28.21
N CYS A 258 3.81 -5.94 27.73
CA CYS A 258 4.79 -5.16 26.97
C CYS A 258 4.18 -4.59 25.68
N VAL A 259 3.37 -5.40 24.97
CA VAL A 259 2.68 -4.95 23.75
C VAL A 259 1.68 -3.85 24.07
N HIS A 260 0.83 -4.03 25.09
CA HIS A 260 -0.12 -3.00 25.50
C HIS A 260 0.58 -1.70 25.88
N TYR A 261 1.63 -1.78 26.70
CA TYR A 261 2.42 -0.63 27.09
C TYR A 261 2.97 0.09 25.85
N ALA A 262 3.69 -0.61 24.98
CA ALA A 262 4.29 -0.02 23.78
C ALA A 262 3.24 0.61 22.85
N LEU A 263 2.13 -0.07 22.56
CA LEU A 263 1.11 0.45 21.66
C LEU A 263 0.36 1.65 22.24
N ASN A 264 0.18 1.70 23.56
CA ASN A 264 -0.42 2.85 24.23
C ASN A 264 0.51 4.08 24.22
N GLU A 265 1.82 3.89 24.47
CA GLU A 265 2.82 4.97 24.36
C GLU A 265 2.92 5.52 22.92
N LEU A 266 2.71 4.65 21.93
CA LEU A 266 2.67 5.02 20.51
C LEU A 266 1.36 5.71 20.09
N GLY A 267 0.40 5.88 21.01
CA GLY A 267 -0.89 6.49 20.73
C GLY A 267 -1.81 5.64 19.84
N VAL A 268 -1.55 4.33 19.72
CA VAL A 268 -2.36 3.41 18.93
C VAL A 268 -3.41 2.78 19.82
N ASN A 269 -4.67 3.18 19.66
CA ASN A 269 -5.74 2.70 20.51
C ASN A 269 -6.12 1.24 20.22
N GLU A 270 -7.02 0.71 21.04
CA GLU A 270 -7.54 -0.66 20.98
C GLU A 270 -8.19 -1.10 19.66
N LEU A 271 -8.59 -0.14 18.82
CA LEU A 271 -9.19 -0.35 17.49
C LEU A 271 -8.18 -0.10 16.36
N GLY A 272 -6.93 0.20 16.73
CA GLY A 272 -5.84 0.50 15.82
C GLY A 272 -5.79 1.94 15.34
N PHE A 273 -6.60 2.87 15.87
CA PHE A 273 -6.56 4.30 15.52
C PHE A 273 -5.38 5.01 16.16
N ASP A 274 -4.80 5.93 15.41
CA ASP A 274 -3.84 6.90 15.94
C ASP A 274 -4.50 8.27 16.19
N GLU A 275 -3.70 9.21 16.66
CA GLU A 275 -4.15 10.57 16.96
C GLU A 275 -4.78 11.27 15.75
N LEU A 276 -4.21 11.08 14.55
CA LEU A 276 -4.73 11.72 13.33
C LEU A 276 -6.09 11.18 12.92
N ASP A 277 -6.34 9.87 13.05
CA ASP A 277 -7.67 9.32 12.80
C ASP A 277 -8.69 9.84 13.81
N LEU A 278 -8.33 9.85 15.10
CA LEU A 278 -9.22 10.36 16.14
C LEU A 278 -9.53 11.84 15.94
N ARG A 279 -8.53 12.64 15.53
CA ARG A 279 -8.70 14.05 15.19
C ARG A 279 -9.59 14.23 13.96
N TYR A 280 -9.38 13.46 12.89
CA TYR A 280 -10.23 13.49 11.70
C TYR A 280 -11.69 13.17 12.05
N LEU A 281 -11.93 12.11 12.82
CA LEU A 281 -13.27 11.71 13.25
C LEU A 281 -13.90 12.74 14.20
N ALA A 282 -13.10 13.38 15.06
CA ALA A 282 -13.57 14.44 15.95
C ALA A 282 -14.05 15.66 15.14
N ILE A 283 -13.29 16.12 14.14
CA ILE A 283 -13.68 17.21 13.24
C ILE A 283 -15.01 16.88 12.54
N LEU A 284 -15.20 15.63 12.08
CA LEU A 284 -16.46 15.21 11.48
C LEU A 284 -17.60 15.13 12.49
N ALA A 285 -17.36 14.71 13.73
CA ALA A 285 -18.39 14.63 14.77
C ALA A 285 -18.83 16.03 15.23
N GLU A 286 -17.91 17.00 15.29
CA GLU A 286 -18.20 18.40 15.63
C GLU A 286 -19.17 19.08 14.65
N SER A 287 -19.23 18.60 13.41
CA SER A 287 -20.18 19.11 12.41
C SER A 287 -21.64 18.77 12.72
N ARG A 288 -21.88 17.84 13.65
CA ARG A 288 -23.21 17.36 14.09
C ARG A 288 -24.08 16.88 12.93
N GLY A 289 -23.51 16.00 12.11
CA GLY A 289 -24.19 15.34 10.97
C GLY A 289 -24.22 16.18 9.69
N ARG A 290 -23.56 17.35 9.67
CA ARG A 290 -23.43 18.17 8.45
C ARG A 290 -22.19 17.73 7.64
N ALA A 291 -22.30 17.77 6.31
CA ALA A 291 -21.18 17.45 5.44
C ALA A 291 -20.09 18.52 5.51
N ILE A 292 -18.83 18.10 5.56
CA ILE A 292 -17.64 18.97 5.50
C ILE A 292 -16.84 18.68 4.23
N GLY A 293 -16.38 19.73 3.53
CA GLY A 293 -15.51 19.63 2.35
C GLY A 293 -14.09 19.16 2.70
N LEU A 294 -13.40 18.52 1.73
CA LEU A 294 -12.04 18.02 1.92
C LEU A 294 -11.07 19.13 2.32
N ASN A 295 -11.13 20.26 1.59
CA ASN A 295 -10.34 21.45 1.84
C ASN A 295 -10.48 21.98 3.28
N THR A 296 -11.70 21.98 3.83
CA THR A 296 -11.94 22.43 5.21
C THR A 296 -11.35 21.46 6.22
N ILE A 297 -11.46 20.15 5.99
CA ILE A 297 -10.88 19.14 6.86
C ILE A 297 -9.35 19.22 6.82
N ALA A 298 -8.78 19.31 5.62
CA ALA A 298 -7.34 19.48 5.39
C ALA A 298 -6.81 20.71 6.13
N ALA A 299 -7.48 21.87 6.00
CA ALA A 299 -7.12 23.09 6.72
C ALA A 299 -7.21 22.93 8.25
N ALA A 300 -8.25 22.26 8.76
CA ALA A 300 -8.43 22.02 10.20
C ALA A 300 -7.38 21.05 10.77
N MET A 301 -6.92 20.09 9.96
CA MET A 301 -5.88 19.13 10.34
C MET A 301 -4.46 19.66 10.13
N SER A 302 -4.29 20.76 9.37
CA SER A 302 -2.99 21.24 8.87
C SER A 302 -2.26 20.18 8.02
N GLU A 303 -3.02 19.49 7.18
CA GLU A 303 -2.56 18.40 6.31
C GLU A 303 -2.97 18.67 4.86
N ASP A 304 -2.25 18.07 3.89
CA ASP A 304 -2.62 18.16 2.47
C ASP A 304 -3.89 17.33 2.15
N GLU A 305 -4.71 17.83 1.22
CA GLU A 305 -5.94 17.13 0.78
C GLU A 305 -5.67 15.69 0.29
N ALA A 306 -4.54 15.50 -0.39
CA ALA A 306 -4.10 14.18 -0.84
C ALA A 306 -3.84 13.26 0.35
N THR A 307 -3.15 13.72 1.40
CA THR A 307 -2.88 12.92 2.61
C THR A 307 -4.17 12.51 3.28
N ILE A 308 -5.14 13.42 3.42
CA ILE A 308 -6.46 13.08 3.97
C ILE A 308 -7.13 11.99 3.13
N GLU A 309 -7.26 12.19 1.83
CA GLU A 309 -8.03 11.30 0.95
C GLU A 309 -7.38 9.92 0.79
N ASP A 310 -6.06 9.90 0.70
CA ASP A 310 -5.29 8.73 0.31
C ASP A 310 -4.71 7.94 1.48
N VAL A 311 -4.55 8.56 2.65
CA VAL A 311 -3.87 7.95 3.81
C VAL A 311 -4.81 7.78 4.99
N ILE A 312 -5.60 8.80 5.33
CA ILE A 312 -6.48 8.77 6.52
C ILE A 312 -7.82 8.11 6.19
N GLU A 313 -8.48 8.61 5.15
CA GLU A 313 -9.83 8.20 4.79
C GLU A 313 -10.02 6.70 4.45
N PRO A 314 -9.10 5.98 3.78
CA PRO A 314 -9.40 4.64 3.26
C PRO A 314 -9.84 3.63 4.31
N TYR A 315 -9.16 3.58 5.46
CA TYR A 315 -9.52 2.64 6.54
C TYR A 315 -10.81 3.05 7.25
N LEU A 316 -10.98 4.35 7.51
CA LEU A 316 -12.16 4.91 8.16
C LEU A 316 -13.42 4.72 7.32
N LEU A 317 -13.32 4.92 6.00
CA LEU A 317 -14.40 4.72 5.05
C LEU A 317 -14.77 3.24 4.91
N ALA A 318 -13.75 2.37 4.75
CA ALA A 318 -13.97 0.93 4.59
C ALA A 318 -14.65 0.30 5.81
N ASN A 319 -14.42 0.84 7.02
CA ASN A 319 -15.03 0.38 8.26
C ASN A 319 -16.27 1.18 8.68
N GLY A 320 -16.76 2.08 7.81
CA GLY A 320 -18.02 2.79 8.00
C GLY A 320 -18.03 3.79 9.15
N TYR A 321 -16.90 4.44 9.45
CA TYR A 321 -16.85 5.54 10.44
C TYR A 321 -17.32 6.87 9.83
N PHE A 322 -17.21 7.04 8.52
CA PHE A 322 -17.76 8.19 7.81
C PHE A 322 -18.22 7.77 6.42
N GLU A 323 -19.01 8.63 5.78
CA GLU A 323 -19.48 8.47 4.41
C GLU A 323 -19.04 9.65 3.54
N ARG A 324 -18.74 9.37 2.27
CA ARG A 324 -18.53 10.39 1.23
C ARG A 324 -19.86 10.67 0.54
N THR A 325 -20.29 11.93 0.56
CA THR A 325 -21.49 12.42 -0.13
C THR A 325 -21.13 13.46 -1.17
N ALA A 326 -22.07 13.82 -2.06
CA ALA A 326 -21.88 14.92 -3.01
C ALA A 326 -21.58 16.28 -2.32
N LYS A 327 -21.96 16.44 -1.05
CA LYS A 327 -21.77 17.67 -0.26
C LYS A 327 -20.52 17.63 0.63
N GLY A 328 -19.77 16.53 0.65
CA GLY A 328 -18.61 16.35 1.53
C GLY A 328 -18.69 15.08 2.38
N ARG A 329 -17.93 15.04 3.48
CA ARG A 329 -17.81 13.89 4.38
C ARG A 329 -18.73 14.05 5.60
N ILE A 330 -19.39 12.97 6.01
CA ILE A 330 -20.32 12.95 7.16
C ILE A 330 -19.93 11.80 8.09
N ALA A 331 -19.82 12.07 9.40
CA ALA A 331 -19.63 11.03 10.41
C ALA A 331 -20.88 10.13 10.53
N THR A 332 -20.67 8.81 10.57
CA THR A 332 -21.73 7.83 10.85
C THR A 332 -21.98 7.69 12.36
N PRO A 333 -23.07 7.05 12.80
CA PRO A 333 -23.31 6.76 14.23
C PRO A 333 -22.13 6.07 14.93
N LYS A 334 -21.38 5.22 14.21
CA LYS A 334 -20.20 4.51 14.71
C LYS A 334 -19.11 5.46 15.22
N THR A 335 -18.96 6.62 14.59
CA THR A 335 -17.99 7.64 15.03
C THR A 335 -18.41 8.31 16.33
N TYR A 336 -19.69 8.59 16.51
CA TYR A 336 -20.20 9.17 17.75
C TYR A 336 -20.06 8.18 18.92
N GLU A 337 -20.37 6.91 18.68
CA GLU A 337 -20.17 5.83 19.67
C GLU A 337 -18.68 5.70 20.07
N LEU A 338 -17.79 5.67 19.09
CA LEU A 338 -16.34 5.61 19.30
C LEU A 338 -15.84 6.76 20.18
N LEU A 339 -16.22 7.99 19.84
CA LEU A 339 -15.77 9.21 20.53
C LEU A 339 -16.56 9.48 21.82
N LYS A 340 -17.56 8.65 22.14
CA LYS A 340 -18.48 8.83 23.27
C LYS A 340 -19.17 10.19 23.26
N ILE A 341 -19.53 10.67 22.07
CA ILE A 341 -20.27 11.91 21.83
C ILE A 341 -21.73 11.56 21.58
N PRO A 342 -22.72 12.26 22.17
CA PRO A 342 -24.12 11.97 21.91
C PRO A 342 -24.48 12.24 20.44
N PHE A 343 -25.02 11.22 19.77
CA PHE A 343 -25.57 11.37 18.42
C PHE A 343 -26.93 12.04 18.49
N ILE A 344 -27.04 13.24 17.93
CA ILE A 344 -28.34 13.91 17.77
C ILE A 344 -28.84 13.58 16.37
N GLU A 345 -29.72 12.59 16.31
CA GLU A 345 -30.39 12.21 15.07
C GLU A 345 -31.25 13.41 14.61
N GLN A 346 -30.84 14.06 13.52
CA GLN A 346 -31.70 15.06 12.88
C GLN A 346 -32.86 14.31 12.24
N LYS A 347 -33.96 14.15 12.99
CA LYS A 347 -35.26 13.81 12.40
C LYS A 347 -35.50 14.82 11.28
N GLY A 348 -35.46 14.33 10.05
CA GLY A 348 -35.76 15.15 8.88
C GLY A 348 -37.10 15.85 9.09
N LEU A 349 -37.10 17.16 8.84
CA LEU A 349 -38.32 17.90 8.56
C LEU A 349 -38.88 17.36 7.23
N PHE A 350 -39.63 16.28 7.32
CA PHE A 350 -40.61 15.87 6.30
C PHE A 350 -41.98 15.86 6.94
#